data_AF-A0A8T3N0Y3-F1
#
_entry.id   AF-A0A8T3N0Y3-F1
#
_cell.length_a   1.000
_cell.length_b   1.000
_cell.length_c   1.000
_cell.angle_alpha   90.00
_cell.angle_beta   90.00
_cell.angle_gamma   90.00
#
_symmetry.space_group_name_H-M   'P 1'
#
loop_
_entity.id
_entity.type
_entity.pdbx_description
1 polymer ?
#
loop_
_entity_poly.entity_id
_entity_poly.type
_entity_poly.pdbx_seq_one_letter_code
_entity_poly.pdbx_strand_id
1 'polypeptide(L)'
;MDRICWPGSELFLHDTPPRLAALRDTATRGSARDLARIAHTLKGSSANLGARRMVALCAELETLCQAETLDDAAGLLGKLEAEFERVRNRLQTRVKAG
;
A
#
# COMPACT_ATOMS: atom_id res chain seq x y z
N MET A 1 -24.22 -6.91 -21.10
CA MET A 1 -24.18 -6.50 -19.66
C MET A 1 -22.77 -6.76 -19.18
N ASP A 2 -21.81 -5.97 -19.66
CA ASP A 2 -20.41 -6.21 -19.40
C ASP A 2 -20.00 -5.35 -18.21
N ARG A 3 -20.05 -5.98 -17.03
CA ARG A 3 -19.52 -5.41 -15.79
C ARG A 3 -18.03 -5.24 -16.00
N ILE A 4 -17.63 -4.01 -16.33
CA ILE A 4 -16.25 -3.56 -16.38
C ILE A 4 -15.60 -3.96 -15.04
N CYS A 5 -14.84 -5.06 -15.05
CA CYS A 5 -13.80 -5.27 -14.07
C CYS A 5 -12.85 -4.09 -14.29
N TRP A 6 -12.90 -3.10 -13.40
CA TRP A 6 -12.08 -1.90 -13.52
C TRP A 6 -10.61 -2.35 -13.65
N PRO A 7 -9.91 -2.07 -14.76
CA PRO A 7 -8.55 -2.58 -14.98
C PRO A 7 -7.58 -2.16 -13.85
N GLY A 8 -7.88 -1.08 -13.12
CA GLY A 8 -7.07 -0.64 -12.00
C GLY A 8 -7.18 -1.50 -10.73
N SER A 9 -8.19 -2.37 -10.56
CA SER A 9 -8.26 -3.25 -9.38
C SER A 9 -7.33 -4.45 -9.52
N GLU A 10 -7.25 -5.03 -10.71
CA GLU A 10 -6.31 -6.13 -11.00
C GLU A 10 -4.86 -5.63 -10.95
N LEU A 11 -4.60 -4.47 -11.56
CA LEU A 11 -3.28 -3.84 -11.51
C LEU A 11 -2.87 -3.52 -10.07
N PHE A 12 -3.79 -2.99 -9.25
CA PHE A 12 -3.50 -2.72 -7.84
C PHE A 12 -3.15 -4.00 -7.05
N LEU A 13 -3.88 -5.09 -7.29
CA LEU A 13 -3.62 -6.38 -6.64
C LEU A 13 -2.29 -6.99 -7.06
N HIS A 14 -1.87 -6.77 -8.30
CA HIS A 14 -0.58 -7.22 -8.82
C HIS A 14 0.60 -6.37 -8.33
N ASP A 15 0.47 -5.04 -8.35
CA ASP A 15 1.57 -4.12 -8.09
C ASP A 15 1.83 -3.84 -6.61
N THR A 16 0.82 -4.05 -5.75
CA THR A 16 0.96 -3.72 -4.32
C THR A 16 1.85 -4.71 -3.54
N PRO A 17 1.74 -6.04 -3.69
CA PRO A 17 2.60 -7.00 -2.99
C PRO A 17 4.11 -6.76 -3.17
N PRO A 18 4.66 -6.58 -4.39
CA PRO A 18 6.09 -6.31 -4.54
C PRO A 18 6.51 -4.97 -3.92
N ARG A 19 5.62 -3.97 -3.88
CA ARG A 19 5.89 -2.68 -3.21
C ARG A 19 5.92 -2.81 -1.70
N LEU A 20 5.03 -3.62 -1.11
CA LEU A 20 5.07 -3.92 0.33
C LEU A 20 6.36 -4.66 0.72
N ALA A 21 6.80 -5.62 -0.09
CA ALA A 21 8.08 -6.30 0.12
C ALA A 21 9.26 -5.31 0.04
N ALA A 22 9.26 -4.42 -0.96
CA ALA A 22 10.30 -3.40 -1.11
C ALA A 22 10.32 -2.41 0.06
N LEU A 23 9.15 -1.99 0.57
CA LEU A 23 9.07 -1.16 1.77
C LEU A 23 9.72 -1.85 2.98
N ARG A 24 9.44 -3.14 3.16
CA ARG A 24 9.98 -3.92 4.28
C ARG A 24 11.49 -4.08 4.20
N ASP A 25 12.02 -4.38 3.01
CA ASP A 25 13.47 -4.47 2.82
C ASP A 25 14.16 -3.13 3.04
N THR A 26 13.60 -2.05 2.47
CA THR A 26 14.14 -0.69 2.60
C THR A 26 14.12 -0.19 4.04
N ALA A 27 13.10 -0.54 4.83
CA ALA A 27 13.03 -0.19 6.24
C ALA A 27 14.16 -0.84 7.07
N THR A 28 14.75 -1.95 6.60
CA THR A 28 15.83 -2.66 7.31
C THR A 28 17.23 -2.37 6.78
N ARG A 29 17.36 -2.11 5.48
CA ARG A 29 18.66 -2.03 4.78
C ARG A 29 18.85 -0.75 3.96
N GLY A 30 17.81 0.04 3.80
CA GLY A 30 17.77 1.19 2.91
C GLY A 30 17.76 2.53 3.62
N SER A 31 17.48 3.58 2.86
CA SER A 31 17.38 4.94 3.36
C SER A 31 15.94 5.35 3.62
N ALA A 32 15.73 6.28 4.57
CA ALA A 32 14.42 6.89 4.80
C ALA A 32 13.85 7.53 3.51
N ARG A 33 14.72 8.05 2.63
CA ARG A 33 14.32 8.64 1.34
C ARG A 33 13.74 7.60 0.38
N ASP A 34 14.33 6.42 0.28
CA ASP A 34 13.82 5.35 -0.57
C ASP A 34 12.51 4.80 -0.04
N LEU A 35 12.40 4.67 1.29
CA LEU A 35 11.19 4.22 1.96
C LEU A 35 10.03 5.19 1.67
N ALA A 36 10.28 6.50 1.82
CA ALA A 36 9.30 7.55 1.50
C ALA A 36 8.85 7.52 0.04
N ARG A 37 9.78 7.29 -0.91
CA ARG A 37 9.44 7.22 -2.34
C ARG A 37 8.51 6.05 -2.67
N ILE A 38 8.77 4.88 -2.10
CA ILE A 38 7.92 3.71 -2.30
C ILE A 38 6.55 3.94 -1.64
N ALA A 39 6.53 4.51 -0.42
CA ALA A 39 5.30 4.86 0.30
C ALA A 39 4.44 5.85 -0.50
N HIS A 40 5.07 6.89 -1.06
CA HIS A 40 4.41 7.88 -1.92
C HIS A 40 3.75 7.27 -3.15
N THR A 41 4.45 6.35 -3.81
CA THR A 41 3.91 5.67 -4.98
C THR A 41 2.70 4.82 -4.61
N LEU A 42 2.79 4.05 -3.52
CA LEU A 42 1.69 3.23 -3.03
C LEU A 42 0.51 4.06 -2.53
N LYS A 43 0.76 5.25 -1.96
CA LYS A 43 -0.26 6.22 -1.57
C LYS A 43 -1.10 6.64 -2.78
N GLY A 44 -0.45 6.99 -3.90
CA GLY A 44 -1.13 7.36 -5.14
C GLY A 44 -2.01 6.24 -5.69
N SER A 45 -1.47 5.02 -5.80
CA SER A 45 -2.24 3.84 -6.23
C SER A 45 -3.43 3.55 -5.31
N SER A 46 -3.23 3.67 -3.99
CA SER A 46 -4.28 3.47 -2.99
C SER A 46 -5.37 4.54 -3.06
N ALA A 47 -4.99 5.80 -3.31
CA ALA A 47 -5.93 6.91 -3.48
C ALA A 47 -6.80 6.71 -4.73
N ASN A 48 -6.20 6.28 -5.84
CA ASN A 48 -6.91 5.98 -7.07
C ASN A 48 -7.94 4.85 -6.90
N LEU A 49 -7.64 3.85 -6.07
CA LEU A 49 -8.57 2.78 -5.72
C LEU A 49 -9.65 3.20 -4.70
N GLY A 50 -9.43 4.31 -3.97
CA GLY A 50 -10.27 4.72 -2.86
C GLY A 50 -9.95 4.00 -1.53
N ALA A 51 -8.79 3.36 -1.41
CA ALA A 51 -8.31 2.69 -0.20
C ALA A 51 -7.80 3.70 0.85
N ARG A 52 -8.72 4.50 1.41
CA ARG A 52 -8.42 5.65 2.30
C ARG A 52 -7.50 5.33 3.46
N ARG A 53 -7.64 4.15 4.08
CA ARG A 53 -6.81 3.76 5.22
C ARG A 53 -5.37 3.42 4.81
N MET A 54 -5.17 2.83 3.62
CA MET A 54 -3.82 2.65 3.07
C MET A 54 -3.17 4.00 2.74
N VAL A 55 -3.94 4.96 2.22
CA VAL A 55 -3.46 6.34 1.97
C VAL A 55 -2.95 6.98 3.26
N ALA A 56 -3.71 6.88 4.36
CA ALA A 56 -3.31 7.42 5.65
C ALA A 56 -2.03 6.78 6.18
N LEU A 57 -1.94 5.45 6.16
CA LEU A 57 -0.75 4.71 6.61
C LEU A 57 0.50 5.03 5.78
N CYS A 58 0.36 5.22 4.47
CA CYS A 58 1.47 5.65 3.62
C CYS A 58 1.91 7.09 3.94
N ALA A 59 0.97 7.98 4.24
CA ALA A 59 1.29 9.35 4.65
C ALA A 59 2.01 9.39 6.00
N GLU A 60 1.58 8.59 6.98
CA GLU A 60 2.27 8.43 8.26
C GLU A 60 3.71 7.92 8.06
N LEU A 61 3.90 6.95 7.14
CA LEU A 61 5.22 6.43 6.80
C LEU A 61 6.12 7.49 6.13
N GLU A 62 5.57 8.31 5.22
CA GLU A 62 6.29 9.45 4.64
C GLU A 62 6.73 10.46 5.71
N THR A 63 5.87 10.76 6.69
CA THR A 63 6.19 11.67 7.80
C THR A 63 7.29 11.11 8.70
N LEU A 64 7.25 9.81 9.05
CA LEU A 64 8.34 9.17 9.81
C LEU A 64 9.66 9.24 9.07
N CYS A 65 9.65 9.04 7.75
CA CYS A 65 10.86 9.14 6.94
C CYS A 65 11.45 10.56 6.94
N GLN A 66 10.61 11.60 6.97
CA GLN A 66 11.06 12.99 7.08
C GLN A 66 11.65 13.32 8.45
N ALA A 67 11.16 12.67 9.50
CA ALA A 67 11.69 12.81 10.86
C ALA A 67 12.96 11.99 11.11
N GLU A 68 13.42 11.21 10.12
CA GLU A 68 14.53 10.26 10.22
C GLU A 68 14.35 9.20 11.34
N THR A 69 13.11 8.97 11.78
CA THR A 69 12.75 7.99 12.81
C THR A 69 12.16 6.73 12.18
N LEU A 70 13.00 5.72 11.95
CA LEU A 70 12.57 4.45 11.35
C LEU A 70 12.10 3.40 12.37
N ASP A 71 12.20 3.67 13.67
CA ASP A 71 11.83 2.72 14.73
C ASP A 71 10.36 2.28 14.64
N ASP A 72 9.47 3.18 14.27
CA ASP A 72 8.03 2.92 14.12
C ASP A 72 7.64 2.40 12.71
N ALA A 73 8.58 2.39 11.75
CA ALA A 73 8.30 2.01 10.37
C ALA A 73 7.81 0.55 10.29
N ALA A 74 8.40 -0.36 11.06
CA ALA A 74 7.98 -1.77 11.08
C ALA A 74 6.51 -1.94 11.54
N GLY A 75 6.09 -1.15 12.54
CA GLY A 75 4.72 -1.16 13.05
C GLY A 75 3.71 -0.63 12.02
N LEU A 76 4.06 0.47 11.32
CA LEU A 76 3.22 0.99 10.24
C LEU A 76 3.15 0.03 9.05
N LEU A 77 4.25 -0.62 8.70
CA LEU A 77 4.27 -1.60 7.61
C LEU A 77 3.38 -2.81 7.92
N GLY A 78 3.39 -3.32 9.15
CA GLY A 78 2.47 -4.38 9.56
C GLY A 78 0.98 -3.96 9.46
N LYS A 79 0.66 -2.72 9.83
CA LYS A 79 -0.70 -2.17 9.66
C LYS A 79 -1.08 -2.04 8.18
N LEU A 80 -0.14 -1.65 7.33
CA LEU A 80 -0.32 -1.46 5.89
C LEU A 80 -0.55 -2.79 5.18
N GLU A 81 0.25 -3.81 5.49
CA GLU A 81 0.06 -5.19 5.00
C GLU A 81 -1.34 -5.72 5.39
N ALA A 82 -1.74 -5.55 6.65
CA ALA A 82 -3.07 -5.98 7.11
C ALA A 82 -4.22 -5.22 6.44
N GLU A 83 -4.05 -3.94 6.12
CA GLU A 83 -5.06 -3.17 5.37
C GLU A 83 -5.13 -3.60 3.91
N PHE A 84 -3.99 -3.86 3.27
CA PHE A 84 -3.96 -4.40 1.91
C PHE A 84 -4.74 -5.70 1.81
N GLU A 85 -4.57 -6.61 2.77
CA GLU A 85 -5.32 -7.86 2.85
C GLU A 85 -6.84 -7.64 2.93
N ARG A 86 -7.29 -6.65 3.73
CA ARG A 86 -8.71 -6.26 3.79
C ARG A 86 -9.23 -5.72 2.46
N VAL A 87 -8.45 -4.86 1.80
CA VAL A 87 -8.78 -4.30 0.49
C VAL A 87 -8.85 -5.41 -0.57
N ARG A 88 -7.87 -6.31 -0.58
CA ARG A 88 -7.82 -7.47 -1.49
C ARG A 88 -9.06 -8.34 -1.37
N ASN A 89 -9.42 -8.73 -0.16
CA ASN A 89 -10.61 -9.53 0.09
C ASN A 89 -11.87 -8.80 -0.40
N ARG A 90 -11.99 -7.49 -0.15
CA ARG A 90 -13.14 -6.70 -0.59
C ARG A 90 -13.23 -6.58 -2.12
N LEU A 91 -12.11 -6.52 -2.82
CA LEU A 91 -12.07 -6.54 -4.29
C LEU A 91 -12.44 -7.92 -4.84
N GLN A 92 -11.88 -9.00 -4.29
CA GLN A 92 -12.14 -10.37 -4.76
C GLN A 92 -13.59 -10.83 -4.49
N THR A 93 -14.20 -10.41 -3.38
CA THR A 93 -15.61 -10.72 -3.09
C THR A 93 -16.57 -10.07 -4.09
N ARG A 94 -16.20 -8.93 -4.71
CA ARG A 94 -17.00 -8.30 -5.77
C ARG A 94 -16.89 -9.04 -7.11
N VAL A 95 -15.78 -9.73 -7.36
CA VAL A 95 -15.55 -10.51 -8.58
C VAL A 95 -16.29 -11.85 -8.56
N LYS A 96 -16.47 -12.47 -7.39
CA LYS A 96 -17.18 -13.76 -7.25
C LYS A 96 -18.72 -13.65 -7.12
N ALA A 97 -19.26 -12.44 -6.97
CA ALA A 97 -20.71 -12.20 -6.87
C ALA A 97 -21.33 -11.82 -8.24
N GLY A 98 -20.91 -12.49 -9.31
CA GLY A 98 -21.38 -12.28 -10.68
C GLY A 98 -21.57 -13.59 -11.38
#